data_AF-T0TQQ9-F1
#
_entry.id   AF-T0TQQ9-F1
#
_cell.length_a   1.000
_cell.length_b   1.000
_cell.length_c   1.000
_cell.angle_alpha   90.00
_cell.angle_beta   90.00
_cell.angle_gamma   90.00
#
_symmetry.space_group_name_H-M   'P 1'
#
loop_
_entity.id
_entity.type
_entity.pdbx_description
1 polymer ?
#
loop_
_entity_poly.entity_id
_entity_poly.type
_entity_poly.pdbx_seq_one_letter_code
_entity_poly.pdbx_strand_id
1 'polypeptide(L)'
;MPFCFGQGGSIYVKIDLWKRYHFHKEGKYERKEKEMQRQVMTLLGILIFAFVNVFIFDDKMGAGFSAFSTITLMSIGLLSKRTSLRVLAIISYLINVVAAIFGFNYVGFLTAVQAIELIFIIWYLYPRDSFLGRDITDKYTYRFRWIHLLLTILVSIGGYIVFAVVSSIWNGSFLEYGGNTALIFAMQYLLFISITKSRQDEPTKIAHYFQKERRTREMKAAIEAERLAKERALARAFEVPLKAPSQTAEKFGSNMIKFASVWLLVMDMSILAYFFRPNDVGFGFGAFFVLLTIVLSLIFKSEEDKEDVFSIIYHKIRPIQPIFFILLLIAHAHKFSYGAAYALLFSAAYFFWAINKINMKTLLTFTVVIYFFPVFGYLSNPYRLGAENLKMVGELVTDRNKSNTFYVGYYWSLLGLQDDGEYEGVPLSWQAAKFVNTVILSANESKTSGFFYENNHGDYIYDLHLANNKGTIKVTTGSGKAKKEFQFMDFGRTYYKYEKLKKSDNQKRYKNFYEVGTVTTKLGTYNLYLEMDQDWVDDYQKDPTNVDYRLLIFGDKLTPKEAYERAYHY
;
A
#
# COMPACT_ATOMS: atom_id res chain seq x y z
N MET A 1 -24.82 -84.88 39.61
CA MET A 1 -25.01 -85.18 38.17
C MET A 1 -26.50 -85.28 37.89
N PRO A 2 -27.02 -84.95 36.69
CA PRO A 2 -26.36 -84.41 35.47
C PRO A 2 -27.07 -83.10 34.97
N PHE A 3 -26.44 -82.12 34.31
CA PHE A 3 -25.87 -82.02 32.94
C PHE A 3 -26.78 -82.45 31.77
N CYS A 4 -27.19 -81.48 30.93
CA CYS A 4 -27.07 -81.53 29.47
C CYS A 4 -27.34 -80.16 28.79
N PHE A 5 -26.50 -79.83 27.81
CA PHE A 5 -26.49 -78.65 26.94
C PHE A 5 -27.51 -78.74 25.79
N GLY A 6 -27.87 -77.59 25.19
CA GLY A 6 -28.47 -77.48 23.85
C GLY A 6 -28.82 -76.03 23.48
N GLN A 7 -27.84 -75.23 23.01
CA GLN A 7 -27.64 -74.87 21.59
C GLN A 7 -28.74 -73.97 20.98
N GLY A 8 -28.46 -72.65 20.91
CA GLY A 8 -29.27 -71.71 20.10
C GLY A 8 -28.84 -70.24 20.21
N GLY A 9 -28.44 -69.78 21.40
CA GLY A 9 -28.20 -68.34 21.65
C GLY A 9 -26.78 -67.81 21.34
N SER A 10 -25.77 -68.67 21.21
CA SER A 10 -24.37 -68.22 21.09
C SER A 10 -23.97 -67.78 19.68
N ILE A 11 -24.57 -68.38 18.65
CA ILE A 11 -24.24 -68.08 17.25
C ILE A 11 -24.87 -66.75 16.81
N TYR A 12 -26.12 -66.48 17.19
CA TYR A 12 -26.78 -65.20 16.85
C TYR A 12 -26.12 -63.99 17.52
N VAL A 13 -25.73 -64.11 18.79
CA VAL A 13 -25.02 -63.03 19.51
C VAL A 13 -23.61 -62.83 18.96
N LYS A 14 -22.89 -63.91 18.60
CA LYS A 14 -21.58 -63.80 17.94
C LYS A 14 -21.68 -63.24 16.52
N ILE A 15 -22.71 -63.59 15.74
CA ILE A 15 -22.93 -63.04 14.39
C ILE A 15 -23.35 -61.57 14.47
N ASP A 16 -24.17 -61.16 15.43
CA ASP A 16 -24.56 -59.74 15.57
C ASP A 16 -23.38 -58.89 16.07
N LEU A 17 -22.57 -59.38 17.01
CA LEU A 17 -21.32 -58.73 17.41
C LEU A 17 -20.30 -58.69 16.27
N TRP A 18 -20.15 -59.79 15.51
CA TRP A 18 -19.24 -59.83 14.37
C TRP A 18 -19.69 -58.90 13.25
N LYS A 19 -20.98 -58.90 12.88
CA LYS A 19 -21.56 -57.95 11.92
C LYS A 19 -21.40 -56.51 12.40
N ARG A 20 -21.73 -56.20 13.65
CA ARG A 20 -21.62 -54.84 14.20
C ARG A 20 -20.16 -54.39 14.26
N TYR A 21 -19.22 -55.28 14.55
CA TYR A 21 -17.78 -54.99 14.53
C TYR A 21 -17.23 -54.86 13.11
N HIS A 22 -17.65 -55.72 12.17
CA HIS A 22 -17.24 -55.67 10.76
C HIS A 22 -17.82 -54.45 10.05
N PHE A 23 -19.13 -54.19 10.13
CA PHE A 23 -19.75 -53.00 9.55
C PHE A 23 -19.22 -51.70 10.19
N HIS A 24 -18.90 -51.71 11.49
CA HIS A 24 -18.25 -50.55 12.11
C HIS A 24 -16.80 -50.39 11.66
N LYS A 25 -16.06 -51.48 11.45
CA LYS A 25 -14.72 -51.47 10.83
C LYS A 25 -14.80 -50.96 9.40
N GLU A 26 -15.62 -51.58 8.56
CA GLU A 26 -15.82 -51.25 7.14
C GLU A 26 -16.28 -49.80 6.99
N GLY A 27 -17.26 -49.34 7.75
CA GLY A 27 -17.67 -47.93 7.76
C GLY A 27 -16.59 -46.96 8.26
N LYS A 28 -15.64 -47.42 9.10
CA LYS A 28 -14.46 -46.63 9.54
C LYS A 28 -13.34 -46.67 8.51
N TYR A 29 -13.19 -47.76 7.77
CA TYR A 29 -12.27 -47.91 6.64
C TYR A 29 -12.74 -47.07 5.45
N GLU A 30 -14.01 -47.13 5.06
CA GLU A 30 -14.59 -46.30 4.00
C GLU A 30 -14.50 -44.79 4.33
N ARG A 31 -14.72 -44.39 5.60
CA ARG A 31 -14.50 -43.00 6.02
C ARG A 31 -13.03 -42.59 5.90
N LYS A 32 -12.10 -43.43 6.37
CA LYS A 32 -10.66 -43.18 6.23
C LYS A 32 -10.22 -43.13 4.77
N GLU A 33 -10.76 -43.99 3.92
CA GLU A 33 -10.46 -44.02 2.49
C GLU A 33 -10.98 -42.75 1.80
N LYS A 34 -12.22 -42.33 2.07
CA LYS A 34 -12.76 -41.04 1.57
C LYS A 34 -11.97 -39.84 2.07
N GLU A 35 -11.54 -39.83 3.33
CA GLU A 35 -10.68 -38.78 3.88
C GLU A 35 -9.30 -38.76 3.21
N MET A 36 -8.71 -39.94 2.98
CA MET A 36 -7.42 -40.10 2.31
C MET A 36 -7.49 -39.68 0.83
N GLN A 37 -8.51 -40.13 0.09
CA GLN A 37 -8.75 -39.70 -1.29
C GLN A 37 -8.90 -38.19 -1.40
N ARG A 38 -9.64 -37.56 -0.46
CA ARG A 38 -9.78 -36.11 -0.41
C ARG A 38 -8.45 -35.40 -0.16
N GLN A 39 -7.61 -35.93 0.74
CA GLN A 39 -6.27 -35.40 1.00
C GLN A 39 -5.35 -35.54 -0.21
N VAL A 40 -5.35 -36.70 -0.87
CA VAL A 40 -4.58 -36.95 -2.10
C VAL A 40 -5.01 -35.99 -3.21
N MET A 41 -6.30 -35.81 -3.45
CA MET A 41 -6.80 -34.85 -4.45
C MET A 41 -6.42 -33.39 -4.11
N THR A 42 -6.41 -33.04 -2.83
CA THR A 42 -5.98 -31.71 -2.38
C THR A 42 -4.49 -31.50 -2.61
N LEU A 43 -3.66 -32.50 -2.30
CA LEU A 43 -2.22 -32.48 -2.53
C LEU A 43 -1.87 -32.42 -4.02
N LEU A 44 -2.51 -33.27 -4.83
CA LEU A 44 -2.34 -33.27 -6.28
C LEU A 44 -2.75 -31.92 -6.88
N GLY A 45 -3.87 -31.35 -6.41
CA GLY A 45 -4.33 -30.03 -6.80
C GLY A 45 -3.31 -28.94 -6.48
N ILE A 46 -2.73 -28.93 -5.28
CA ILE A 46 -1.68 -27.97 -4.88
C ILE A 46 -0.42 -28.14 -5.74
N LEU A 47 -0.04 -29.37 -6.07
CA LEU A 47 1.17 -29.66 -6.83
C LEU A 47 1.04 -29.25 -8.31
N ILE A 48 -0.07 -29.61 -8.96
CA ILE A 48 -0.40 -29.15 -10.32
C ILE A 48 -0.47 -27.62 -10.35
N PHE A 49 -1.05 -27.03 -9.32
CA PHE A 49 -1.15 -25.59 -9.19
C PHE A 49 0.20 -24.89 -9.03
N ALA A 50 1.10 -25.43 -8.20
CA ALA A 50 2.46 -24.90 -8.06
C ALA A 50 3.19 -24.97 -9.42
N PHE A 51 3.02 -26.06 -10.16
CA PHE A 51 3.61 -26.23 -11.50
C PHE A 51 3.10 -25.18 -12.50
N VAL A 52 1.78 -25.00 -12.60
CA VAL A 52 1.16 -24.00 -13.48
C VAL A 52 1.64 -22.58 -13.13
N ASN A 53 1.85 -22.29 -11.85
CA ASN A 53 2.39 -20.98 -11.45
C ASN A 53 3.84 -20.79 -11.87
N VAL A 54 4.72 -21.77 -11.64
CA VAL A 54 6.11 -21.66 -12.11
C VAL A 54 6.12 -21.41 -13.63
N PHE A 55 5.22 -22.05 -14.37
CA PHE A 55 5.09 -21.85 -15.82
C PHE A 55 4.54 -20.47 -16.23
N ILE A 56 3.49 -19.95 -15.58
CA ILE A 56 2.85 -18.68 -15.95
C ILE A 56 3.71 -17.46 -15.59
N PHE A 57 4.48 -17.57 -14.51
CA PHE A 57 5.26 -16.48 -13.92
C PHE A 57 6.75 -16.51 -14.28
N ASP A 58 7.17 -17.47 -15.10
CA ASP A 58 8.53 -17.53 -15.64
C ASP A 58 8.86 -16.24 -16.42
N ASP A 59 10.08 -15.73 -16.23
CA ASP A 59 10.61 -14.49 -16.84
C ASP A 59 9.87 -13.17 -16.52
N LYS A 60 8.81 -13.18 -15.69
CA LYS A 60 8.03 -11.98 -15.31
C LYS A 60 8.51 -11.36 -13.99
N MET A 61 9.82 -11.14 -13.87
CA MET A 61 10.45 -10.58 -12.66
C MET A 61 9.91 -9.20 -12.22
N GLY A 62 9.25 -8.43 -13.11
CA GLY A 62 8.54 -7.19 -12.74
C GLY A 62 7.26 -7.40 -11.91
N ALA A 63 6.67 -8.61 -11.95
CA ALA A 63 5.55 -9.04 -11.11
C ALA A 63 6.01 -9.89 -9.90
N GLY A 64 7.33 -9.89 -9.64
CA GLY A 64 8.09 -10.87 -8.87
C GLY A 64 7.84 -10.94 -7.36
N PHE A 65 6.90 -10.18 -6.80
CA PHE A 65 6.49 -10.36 -5.40
C PHE A 65 5.26 -11.28 -5.24
N SER A 66 4.60 -11.66 -6.33
CA SER A 66 3.26 -12.29 -6.25
C SER A 66 3.26 -13.83 -6.19
N ALA A 67 4.20 -14.55 -6.81
CA ALA A 67 4.10 -16.01 -6.89
C ALA A 67 4.20 -16.68 -5.50
N PHE A 68 5.23 -16.37 -4.72
CA PHE A 68 5.38 -16.94 -3.38
C PHE A 68 4.25 -16.54 -2.42
N SER A 69 3.84 -15.27 -2.47
CA SER A 69 2.83 -14.74 -1.56
C SER A 69 1.43 -15.31 -1.86
N THR A 70 1.10 -15.46 -3.14
CA THR A 70 -0.18 -16.00 -3.61
C THR A 70 -0.29 -17.50 -3.40
N ILE A 71 0.76 -18.25 -3.70
CA ILE A 71 0.73 -19.70 -3.50
C ILE A 71 0.70 -19.96 -1.98
N THR A 72 1.39 -19.17 -1.16
CA THR A 72 1.34 -19.27 0.31
C THR A 72 -0.04 -18.92 0.87
N LEU A 73 -0.65 -17.83 0.40
CA LEU A 73 -2.02 -17.46 0.74
C LEU A 73 -3.02 -18.54 0.33
N MET A 74 -2.86 -19.12 -0.86
CA MET A 74 -3.75 -20.16 -1.33
C MET A 74 -3.62 -21.43 -0.49
N SER A 75 -2.38 -21.86 -0.21
CA SER A 75 -2.13 -23.02 0.64
C SER A 75 -2.69 -22.83 2.06
N ILE A 76 -2.50 -21.65 2.66
CA ILE A 76 -3.07 -21.33 3.99
C ILE A 76 -4.60 -21.24 3.93
N GLY A 77 -5.15 -20.64 2.87
CA GLY A 77 -6.59 -20.46 2.65
C GLY A 77 -7.30 -21.79 2.48
N LEU A 78 -6.85 -22.65 1.56
CA LEU A 78 -7.45 -23.96 1.28
C LEU A 78 -7.40 -24.90 2.49
N LEU A 79 -6.34 -24.82 3.29
CA LEU A 79 -6.18 -25.60 4.51
C LEU A 79 -6.95 -24.99 5.70
N SER A 80 -7.52 -23.79 5.55
CA SER A 80 -8.32 -23.13 6.58
C SER A 80 -9.73 -23.70 6.67
N LYS A 81 -10.17 -23.98 7.91
CA LYS A 81 -11.57 -24.36 8.18
C LYS A 81 -12.56 -23.22 7.90
N ARG A 82 -12.14 -21.96 7.87
CA ARG A 82 -13.02 -20.79 7.66
C ARG A 82 -13.27 -20.54 6.17
N THR A 83 -14.54 -20.52 5.76
CA THR A 83 -14.97 -20.30 4.37
C THR A 83 -14.52 -18.93 3.83
N SER A 84 -14.57 -17.87 4.64
CA SER A 84 -14.15 -16.53 4.21
C SER A 84 -12.66 -16.48 3.81
N LEU A 85 -11.80 -17.18 4.54
CA LEU A 85 -10.37 -17.25 4.24
C LEU A 85 -10.13 -18.06 2.96
N ARG A 86 -10.89 -19.14 2.74
CA ARG A 86 -10.84 -19.87 1.46
C ARG A 86 -11.19 -18.99 0.27
N VAL A 87 -12.27 -18.20 0.39
CA VAL A 87 -12.70 -17.28 -0.68
C VAL A 87 -11.66 -16.21 -0.96
N LEU A 88 -11.10 -15.56 0.07
CA LEU A 88 -10.08 -14.53 -0.10
C LEU A 88 -8.80 -15.08 -0.76
N ALA A 89 -8.39 -16.30 -0.40
CA ALA A 89 -7.27 -16.98 -1.04
C ALA A 89 -7.50 -17.23 -2.53
N ILE A 90 -8.69 -17.71 -2.91
CA ILE A 90 -9.06 -17.94 -4.31
C ILE A 90 -9.08 -16.62 -5.09
N ILE A 91 -9.64 -15.55 -4.51
CA ILE A 91 -9.69 -14.23 -5.15
C ILE A 91 -8.27 -13.69 -5.38
N SER A 92 -7.40 -13.75 -4.38
CA SER A 92 -5.99 -13.33 -4.50
C SER A 92 -5.29 -14.05 -5.65
N TYR A 93 -5.51 -15.36 -5.77
CA TYR A 93 -4.97 -16.12 -6.89
C TYR A 93 -5.51 -15.68 -8.25
N LEU A 94 -6.82 -15.55 -8.38
CA LEU A 94 -7.45 -15.14 -9.64
C LEU A 94 -6.95 -13.77 -10.11
N ILE A 95 -6.77 -12.82 -9.19
CA ILE A 95 -6.23 -11.49 -9.50
C ILE A 95 -4.84 -11.61 -10.14
N ASN A 96 -3.95 -12.41 -9.55
CA ASN A 96 -2.60 -12.59 -10.07
C ASN A 96 -2.55 -13.36 -11.38
N VAL A 97 -3.39 -14.39 -11.56
CA VAL A 97 -3.48 -15.10 -12.84
C VAL A 97 -3.97 -14.18 -13.95
N VAL A 98 -5.02 -13.40 -13.70
CA VAL A 98 -5.53 -12.44 -14.69
C VAL A 98 -4.44 -11.42 -15.04
N ALA A 99 -3.79 -10.81 -14.04
CA ALA A 99 -2.70 -9.87 -14.29
C ALA A 99 -1.56 -10.51 -15.09
N ALA A 100 -1.15 -11.73 -14.76
CA ALA A 100 -0.05 -12.42 -15.41
C ALA A 100 -0.37 -12.91 -16.83
N ILE A 101 -1.59 -13.42 -17.09
CA ILE A 101 -2.02 -13.88 -18.41
C ILE A 101 -2.10 -12.71 -19.39
N PHE A 102 -2.67 -11.58 -18.95
CA PHE A 102 -2.82 -10.41 -19.80
C PHE A 102 -1.61 -9.47 -19.81
N GLY A 103 -0.62 -9.73 -18.95
CA GLY A 103 0.59 -8.91 -18.80
C GLY A 103 0.31 -7.52 -18.26
N PHE A 104 -0.74 -7.36 -17.44
CA PHE A 104 -1.10 -6.07 -16.85
C PHE A 104 -0.10 -5.68 -15.77
N ASN A 105 0.31 -4.40 -15.77
CA ASN A 105 1.31 -3.87 -14.86
C ASN A 105 0.81 -2.74 -13.96
N TYR A 106 -0.51 -2.66 -13.83
CA TYR A 106 -1.16 -1.70 -12.96
C TYR A 106 -0.97 -2.06 -11.48
N VAL A 107 -0.54 -1.07 -10.69
CA VAL A 107 -0.30 -1.16 -9.23
C VAL A 107 -1.50 -1.71 -8.46
N GLY A 108 -2.73 -1.47 -8.96
CA GLY A 108 -3.95 -1.96 -8.32
C GLY A 108 -4.03 -3.47 -8.18
N PHE A 109 -3.44 -4.25 -9.10
CA PHE A 109 -3.44 -5.71 -8.99
C PHE A 109 -2.58 -6.19 -7.82
N LEU A 110 -1.40 -5.60 -7.65
CA LEU A 110 -0.49 -5.94 -6.56
C LEU A 110 -1.04 -5.46 -5.20
N THR A 111 -1.52 -4.23 -5.13
CA THR A 111 -2.12 -3.69 -3.89
C THR A 111 -3.36 -4.47 -3.47
N ALA A 112 -4.14 -5.02 -4.41
CA ALA A 112 -5.24 -5.94 -4.12
C ALA A 112 -4.78 -7.19 -3.37
N VAL A 113 -3.71 -7.82 -3.85
CA VAL A 113 -3.13 -9.03 -3.28
C VAL A 113 -2.58 -8.69 -1.89
N GLN A 114 -1.87 -7.57 -1.76
CA GLN A 114 -1.37 -7.06 -0.48
C GLN A 114 -2.49 -6.78 0.51
N ALA A 115 -3.62 -6.21 0.05
CA ALA A 115 -4.79 -5.97 0.89
C ALA A 115 -5.32 -7.29 1.47
N ILE A 116 -5.43 -8.31 0.63
CA ILE A 116 -5.89 -9.64 1.06
C ILE A 116 -4.92 -10.22 2.09
N GLU A 117 -3.60 -10.14 1.87
CA GLU A 117 -2.58 -10.60 2.83
C GLU A 117 -2.70 -9.93 4.20
N LEU A 118 -2.80 -8.60 4.22
CA LEU A 118 -2.95 -7.84 5.45
C LEU A 118 -4.25 -8.21 6.18
N ILE A 119 -5.36 -8.39 5.46
CA ILE A 119 -6.64 -8.85 6.02
C ILE A 119 -6.47 -10.26 6.64
N PHE A 120 -5.77 -11.17 5.97
CA PHE A 120 -5.47 -12.50 6.50
C PHE A 120 -4.69 -12.43 7.81
N ILE A 121 -3.66 -11.58 7.88
CA ILE A 121 -2.85 -11.36 9.08
C ILE A 121 -3.71 -10.80 10.21
N ILE A 122 -4.53 -9.78 9.93
CA ILE A 122 -5.43 -9.19 10.94
C ILE A 122 -6.40 -10.25 11.49
N TRP A 123 -6.98 -11.06 10.62
CA TRP A 123 -7.93 -12.11 11.02
C TRP A 123 -7.26 -13.28 11.75
N TYR A 124 -5.97 -13.50 11.49
CA TYR A 124 -5.14 -14.41 12.27
C TYR A 124 -4.86 -13.83 13.66
N LEU A 125 -4.49 -12.56 13.80
CA LEU A 125 -4.16 -11.95 15.08
C LEU A 125 -5.39 -11.78 15.99
N TYR A 126 -6.57 -11.52 15.40
CA TYR A 126 -7.83 -11.25 16.10
C TYR A 126 -8.89 -12.34 15.79
N PRO A 127 -8.70 -13.57 16.30
CA PRO A 127 -9.53 -14.72 15.92
C PRO A 127 -10.93 -14.70 16.53
N ARG A 128 -11.09 -14.10 17.72
CA ARG A 128 -12.33 -14.12 18.51
C ARG A 128 -13.24 -12.93 18.23
N ASP A 129 -12.71 -11.87 17.64
CA ASP A 129 -13.45 -10.63 17.40
C ASP A 129 -14.35 -10.76 16.18
N SER A 130 -15.65 -10.46 16.37
CA SER A 130 -16.63 -10.32 15.29
C SER A 130 -16.47 -8.97 14.58
N PHE A 131 -16.84 -8.87 13.30
CA PHE A 131 -16.77 -7.58 12.60
C PHE A 131 -17.77 -6.58 13.23
N LEU A 132 -17.37 -5.33 13.41
CA LEU A 132 -18.14 -4.26 14.09
C LEU A 132 -18.52 -4.56 15.56
N GLY A 133 -17.89 -5.55 16.19
CA GLY A 133 -18.08 -5.88 17.60
C GLY A 133 -17.17 -5.08 18.55
N ARG A 134 -17.17 -5.46 19.83
CA ARG A 134 -16.18 -5.00 20.83
C ARG A 134 -14.92 -5.87 20.80
N ASP A 135 -13.83 -5.35 21.36
CA ASP A 135 -12.57 -6.09 21.51
C ASP A 135 -12.76 -7.20 22.57
N ILE A 136 -12.55 -8.46 22.18
CA ILE A 136 -12.67 -9.65 23.03
C ILE A 136 -11.31 -10.39 23.10
N THR A 137 -10.48 -10.28 22.07
CA THR A 137 -9.17 -10.93 22.04
C THR A 137 -8.25 -10.39 23.14
N ASP A 138 -7.68 -11.30 23.94
CA ASP A 138 -6.86 -10.93 25.08
C ASP A 138 -5.40 -10.56 24.74
N LYS A 139 -4.80 -9.79 25.65
CA LYS A 139 -3.35 -9.56 25.88
C LYS A 139 -2.43 -10.60 25.24
N TYR A 140 -2.61 -11.82 25.71
CA TYR A 140 -1.65 -12.91 25.58
C TYR A 140 -1.81 -13.64 24.27
N THR A 141 -3.05 -13.87 23.85
CA THR A 141 -3.39 -14.39 22.52
C THR A 141 -2.76 -13.52 21.44
N TYR A 142 -2.95 -12.20 21.52
CA TYR A 142 -2.35 -11.26 20.56
C TYR A 142 -0.82 -11.36 20.54
N ARG A 143 -0.17 -11.25 21.71
CA ARG A 143 1.30 -11.30 21.82
C ARG A 143 1.89 -12.61 21.31
N PHE A 144 1.27 -13.74 21.65
CA PHE A 144 1.70 -15.06 21.20
C PHE A 144 1.63 -15.17 19.67
N ARG A 145 0.48 -14.80 19.09
CA ARG A 145 0.28 -14.87 17.63
C ARG A 145 1.18 -13.93 16.86
N TRP A 146 1.47 -12.74 17.38
CA TRP A 146 2.40 -11.79 16.77
C TRP A 146 3.84 -12.32 16.71
N ILE A 147 4.34 -12.90 17.81
CA ILE A 147 5.67 -13.52 17.84
C ILE A 147 5.76 -14.67 16.83
N HIS A 148 4.73 -15.51 16.78
CA HIS A 148 4.70 -16.62 15.83
C HIS A 148 4.57 -16.15 14.38
N LEU A 149 3.85 -15.06 14.11
CA LEU A 149 3.82 -14.43 12.79
C LEU A 149 5.21 -13.97 12.35
N LEU A 150 5.94 -13.26 13.22
CA LEU A 150 7.31 -12.82 12.93
C LEU A 150 8.25 -14.01 12.68
N LEU A 151 8.09 -15.09 13.45
CA LEU A 151 8.87 -16.31 13.23
C LEU A 151 8.51 -16.97 11.89
N THR A 152 7.23 -17.01 11.50
CA THR A 152 6.82 -17.49 10.17
C THR A 152 7.38 -16.63 9.05
N ILE A 153 7.41 -15.30 9.20
CA ILE A 153 8.04 -14.39 8.23
C ILE A 153 9.53 -14.70 8.10
N LEU A 154 10.24 -14.86 9.22
CA LEU A 154 11.66 -15.19 9.24
C LEU A 154 11.95 -16.54 8.56
N VAL A 155 11.13 -17.57 8.82
CA VAL A 155 11.22 -18.87 8.14
C VAL A 155 10.94 -18.74 6.65
N SER A 156 10.00 -17.87 6.25
CA SER A 156 9.68 -17.63 4.84
C SER A 156 10.84 -16.95 4.10
N ILE A 157 11.49 -15.96 4.74
CA ILE A 157 12.71 -15.31 4.21
C ILE A 157 13.83 -16.34 4.05
N GLY A 158 14.07 -17.17 5.06
CA GLY A 158 15.05 -18.26 4.98
C GLY A 158 14.74 -19.24 3.85
N GLY A 159 13.46 -19.61 3.69
CA GLY A 159 12.99 -20.44 2.59
C GLY A 159 13.25 -19.82 1.21
N TYR A 160 13.01 -18.52 1.06
CA TYR A 160 13.29 -17.78 -0.18
C TYR A 160 14.79 -17.77 -0.53
N ILE A 161 15.67 -17.59 0.46
CA ILE A 161 17.12 -17.66 0.24
C ILE A 161 17.51 -19.06 -0.26
N VAL A 162 17.00 -20.12 0.37
CA VAL A 162 17.23 -21.49 -0.08
C VAL A 162 16.68 -21.70 -1.49
N PHE A 163 15.49 -21.16 -1.80
CA PHE A 163 14.92 -21.22 -3.14
C PHE A 163 15.87 -20.62 -4.17
N ALA A 164 16.32 -19.38 -3.96
CA ALA A 164 17.17 -18.67 -4.90
C ALA A 164 18.52 -19.39 -5.15
N VAL A 165 19.11 -19.96 -4.09
CA VAL A 165 20.36 -20.72 -4.20
C VAL A 165 20.13 -22.01 -4.99
N VAL A 166 19.12 -22.80 -4.62
CA VAL A 166 18.93 -24.13 -5.22
C VAL A 166 18.35 -24.02 -6.64
N SER A 167 17.48 -23.03 -6.90
CA SER A 167 16.94 -22.79 -8.25
C SER A 167 18.03 -22.40 -9.24
N SER A 168 19.10 -21.73 -8.78
CA SER A 168 20.24 -21.38 -9.64
C SER A 168 20.98 -22.61 -10.19
N ILE A 169 20.93 -23.75 -9.50
CA ILE A 169 21.67 -24.97 -9.86
C ILE A 169 21.12 -25.62 -11.13
N TRP A 170 19.80 -25.57 -11.33
CA TRP A 170 19.11 -26.21 -12.46
C TRP A 170 18.52 -25.20 -13.46
N ASN A 171 18.92 -23.94 -13.37
CA ASN A 171 18.51 -22.88 -14.28
C ASN A 171 18.93 -23.23 -15.72
N GLY A 172 18.01 -23.16 -16.69
CA GLY A 172 18.24 -23.55 -18.09
C GLY A 172 18.29 -25.06 -18.33
N SER A 173 17.89 -25.89 -17.37
CA SER A 173 17.85 -27.35 -17.51
C SER A 173 16.42 -27.88 -17.65
N PHE A 174 16.26 -29.14 -18.10
CA PHE A 174 14.94 -29.79 -18.13
C PHE A 174 14.28 -29.92 -16.75
N LEU A 175 15.06 -29.82 -15.67
CA LEU A 175 14.60 -29.87 -14.28
C LEU A 175 14.16 -28.51 -13.75
N GLU A 176 14.32 -27.41 -14.50
CA GLU A 176 14.04 -26.06 -14.02
C GLU A 176 12.63 -25.90 -13.45
N TYR A 177 11.62 -26.24 -14.25
CA TYR A 177 10.22 -26.17 -13.83
C TYR A 177 9.86 -27.18 -12.74
N GLY A 178 10.32 -28.44 -12.89
CA GLY A 178 10.01 -29.52 -11.96
C GLY A 178 10.66 -29.35 -10.59
N GLY A 179 11.94 -28.96 -10.56
CA GLY A 179 12.72 -28.68 -9.37
C GLY A 179 12.21 -27.45 -8.62
N ASN A 180 11.91 -26.36 -9.32
CA ASN A 180 11.31 -25.16 -8.71
C ASN A 180 9.95 -25.49 -8.07
N THR A 181 9.12 -26.28 -8.76
CA THR A 181 7.82 -26.74 -8.23
C THR A 181 7.98 -27.56 -6.96
N ALA A 182 8.92 -28.52 -6.95
CA ALA A 182 9.18 -29.37 -5.79
C ALA A 182 9.68 -28.56 -4.58
N LEU A 183 10.57 -27.58 -4.80
CA LEU A 183 11.04 -26.68 -3.75
C LEU A 183 9.93 -25.82 -3.17
N ILE A 184 9.10 -25.20 -4.02
CA ILE A 184 7.96 -24.40 -3.58
C ILE A 184 7.05 -25.27 -2.72
N PHE A 185 6.70 -26.47 -3.18
CA PHE A 185 5.87 -27.40 -2.41
C PHE A 185 6.49 -27.76 -1.05
N ALA A 186 7.79 -28.08 -1.02
CA ALA A 186 8.50 -28.40 0.22
C ALA A 186 8.48 -27.24 1.23
N MET A 187 8.75 -26.01 0.77
CA MET A 187 8.70 -24.81 1.61
C MET A 187 7.29 -24.57 2.16
N GLN A 188 6.27 -24.74 1.34
CA GLN A 188 4.89 -24.60 1.77
C GLN A 188 4.48 -25.63 2.81
N TYR A 189 4.92 -26.86 2.63
CA TYR A 189 4.67 -27.91 3.59
C TYR A 189 5.34 -27.61 4.95
N LEU A 190 6.58 -27.10 4.93
CA LEU A 190 7.28 -26.65 6.15
C LEU A 190 6.54 -25.50 6.84
N LEU A 191 6.08 -24.50 6.08
CA LEU A 191 5.27 -23.40 6.62
C LEU A 191 3.96 -23.90 7.23
N PHE A 192 3.28 -24.83 6.55
CA PHE A 192 2.05 -25.45 7.06
C PHE A 192 2.28 -26.20 8.38
N ILE A 193 3.33 -27.01 8.49
CA ILE A 193 3.70 -27.69 9.73
C ILE A 193 3.98 -26.68 10.85
N SER A 194 4.74 -25.62 10.55
CA SER A 194 5.07 -24.59 11.53
C SER A 194 3.81 -23.90 12.08
N ILE A 195 2.88 -23.51 11.20
CA ILE A 195 1.62 -22.86 11.57
C ILE A 195 0.71 -23.82 12.36
N THR A 196 0.61 -25.08 11.93
CA THR A 196 -0.26 -26.08 12.60
C THR A 196 0.24 -26.43 13.99
N LYS A 197 1.55 -26.66 14.15
CA LYS A 197 2.18 -26.87 15.46
C LYS A 197 1.98 -25.67 16.38
N SER A 198 2.18 -24.45 15.87
CA SER A 198 1.93 -23.22 16.62
C SER A 198 0.48 -23.14 17.14
N ARG A 199 -0.51 -23.50 16.31
CA ARG A 199 -1.93 -23.50 16.73
C ARG A 199 -2.27 -24.57 17.77
N GLN A 200 -1.58 -25.71 17.76
CA GLN A 200 -1.78 -26.75 18.77
C GLN A 200 -1.21 -26.34 20.14
N ASP A 201 -0.07 -25.65 20.13
CA ASP A 201 0.61 -25.15 21.34
C ASP A 201 -0.04 -23.89 21.94
N GLU A 202 -0.85 -23.17 21.15
CA GLU A 202 -1.44 -21.90 21.53
C GLU A 202 -2.19 -21.93 22.89
N PRO A 203 -3.18 -22.82 23.13
CA PRO A 203 -3.95 -22.80 24.37
C PRO A 203 -3.11 -23.08 25.62
N THR A 204 -2.14 -23.99 25.53
CA THR A 204 -1.28 -24.37 26.66
C THR A 204 -0.30 -23.26 27.03
N LYS A 205 0.31 -22.62 26.02
CA LYS A 205 1.24 -21.49 26.24
C LYS A 205 0.54 -20.25 26.75
N ILE A 206 -0.65 -19.94 26.25
CA ILE A 206 -1.46 -18.82 26.75
C ILE A 206 -1.85 -19.05 28.22
N ALA A 207 -2.30 -20.25 28.58
CA ALA A 207 -2.61 -20.58 29.97
C ALA A 207 -1.39 -20.41 30.90
N HIS A 208 -0.21 -20.82 30.44
CA HIS A 208 1.04 -20.60 31.17
C HIS A 208 1.38 -19.11 31.36
N TYR A 209 1.15 -18.26 30.35
CA TYR A 209 1.34 -16.81 30.49
C TYR A 209 0.40 -16.20 31.53
N PHE A 210 -0.88 -16.59 31.54
CA PHE A 210 -1.83 -16.15 32.57
C PHE A 210 -1.40 -16.57 33.98
N GLN A 211 -0.94 -17.81 34.15
CA GLN A 211 -0.44 -18.30 35.43
C GLN A 211 0.84 -17.57 35.87
N LYS A 212 1.75 -17.26 34.94
CA LYS A 212 2.98 -16.51 35.23
C LYS A 212 2.65 -15.08 35.69
N GLU A 213 1.72 -14.40 35.03
CA GLU A 213 1.33 -13.04 35.44
C GLU A 213 0.66 -13.04 36.82
N ARG A 214 -0.27 -13.97 37.08
CA ARG A 214 -0.90 -14.10 38.41
C ARG A 214 0.14 -14.25 39.52
N ARG A 215 1.10 -15.17 39.36
CA ARG A 215 2.23 -15.33 40.29
C ARG A 215 3.06 -14.06 40.45
N THR A 216 3.28 -13.33 39.36
CA THR A 216 4.06 -12.08 39.41
C THR A 216 3.30 -10.97 40.13
N ARG A 217 1.98 -10.86 39.94
CA ARG A 217 1.13 -9.89 40.64
C ARG A 217 1.03 -10.22 42.12
N GLU A 218 0.82 -11.48 42.46
CA GLU A 218 0.82 -11.96 43.86
C GLU A 218 2.15 -11.67 44.55
N MET A 219 3.28 -11.95 43.87
CA MET A 219 4.61 -11.64 44.39
C MET A 219 4.83 -10.13 44.57
N LYS A 220 4.42 -9.29 43.61
CA LYS A 220 4.50 -7.83 43.75
C LYS A 220 3.65 -7.31 44.91
N ALA A 221 2.41 -7.78 45.02
CA ALA A 221 1.51 -7.43 46.11
C ALA A 221 2.08 -7.87 47.48
N ALA A 222 2.71 -9.04 47.55
CA ALA A 222 3.38 -9.52 48.76
C ALA A 222 4.59 -8.65 49.13
N ILE A 223 5.43 -8.25 48.16
CA ILE A 223 6.58 -7.36 48.38
C ILE A 223 6.11 -5.97 48.84
N GLU A 224 5.08 -5.41 48.20
CA GLU A 224 4.50 -4.13 48.61
C GLU A 224 3.88 -4.20 50.01
N ALA A 225 3.18 -5.30 50.33
CA ALA A 225 2.64 -5.53 51.66
C ALA A 225 3.74 -5.67 52.72
N GLU A 226 4.84 -6.36 52.42
CA GLU A 226 5.99 -6.49 53.31
C GLU A 226 6.71 -5.13 53.51
N ARG A 227 6.84 -4.34 52.45
CA ARG A 227 7.39 -2.98 52.53
C ARG A 227 6.51 -2.08 53.40
N LEU A 228 5.19 -2.11 53.20
CA LEU A 228 4.22 -1.40 54.03
C LEU A 228 4.26 -1.88 55.49
N ALA A 229 4.44 -3.18 55.74
CA ALA A 229 4.58 -3.73 57.08
C ALA A 229 5.87 -3.25 57.77
N LYS A 230 6.99 -3.23 57.04
CA LYS A 230 8.27 -2.70 57.52
C LYS A 230 8.21 -1.20 57.79
N GLU A 231 7.61 -0.41 56.89
CA GLU A 231 7.40 1.03 57.09
C GLU A 231 6.48 1.31 58.29
N ARG A 232 5.42 0.51 58.51
CA ARG A 232 4.56 0.59 59.70
C ARG A 232 5.29 0.20 60.98
N ALA A 233 6.13 -0.83 60.95
CA ALA A 233 6.93 -1.24 62.11
C ALA A 233 7.97 -0.16 62.48
N LEU A 234 8.61 0.44 61.48
CA LEU A 234 9.61 1.50 61.65
C LEU A 234 8.95 2.81 62.15
N ALA A 235 7.77 3.16 61.63
CA ALA A 235 7.02 4.31 62.12
C ALA A 235 6.48 4.12 63.55
N ARG A 236 6.08 2.90 63.94
CA ARG A 236 5.74 2.58 65.34
C ARG A 236 6.95 2.65 66.27
N ALA A 237 8.14 2.30 65.78
CA ALA A 237 9.37 2.32 66.57
C ALA A 237 9.94 3.74 66.79
N PHE A 238 9.63 4.69 65.90
CA PHE A 238 10.20 6.05 65.94
C PHE A 238 9.16 7.18 66.20
N GLU A 239 7.90 6.86 66.50
CA GLU A 239 6.79 7.83 66.67
C GLU A 239 6.66 8.86 65.52
N VAL A 240 7.13 8.51 64.32
CA VAL A 240 7.05 9.40 63.15
C VAL A 240 5.69 9.20 62.49
N PRO A 241 4.94 10.27 62.15
CA PRO A 241 3.67 10.13 61.44
C PRO A 241 3.89 9.41 60.11
N LEU A 242 3.20 8.28 59.93
CA LEU A 242 3.19 7.50 58.70
C LEU A 242 2.77 8.39 57.53
N LYS A 243 3.70 8.70 56.63
CA LYS A 243 3.37 9.31 55.35
C LYS A 243 2.56 8.28 54.55
N ALA A 244 1.29 8.59 54.28
CA ALA A 244 0.36 7.75 53.52
C ALA A 244 1.00 7.24 52.22
N PRO A 245 0.62 6.02 51.73
CA PRO A 245 1.18 5.43 50.51
C PRO A 245 1.17 6.48 49.40
N SER A 246 2.26 6.56 48.64
CA SER A 246 2.65 7.67 47.74
C SER A 246 1.48 8.34 47.00
N GLN A 247 0.80 9.27 47.66
CA GLN A 247 -0.24 10.14 47.08
C GLN A 247 0.30 10.95 45.90
N THR A 248 1.62 11.08 45.80
CA THR A 248 2.31 11.76 44.71
C THR A 248 1.99 11.11 43.37
N ALA A 249 2.06 9.78 43.22
CA ALA A 249 1.86 9.14 41.92
C ALA A 249 0.40 9.26 41.42
N GLU A 250 -0.58 9.05 42.31
CA GLU A 250 -2.01 9.23 41.99
C GLU A 250 -2.36 10.71 41.74
N LYS A 251 -1.85 11.65 42.54
CA LYS A 251 -2.03 13.09 42.29
C LYS A 251 -1.37 13.54 41.00
N PHE A 252 -0.17 13.03 40.67
CA PHE A 252 0.50 13.36 39.41
C PHE A 252 -0.30 12.84 38.21
N GLY A 253 -0.83 11.62 38.27
CA GLY A 253 -1.69 11.06 37.22
C GLY A 253 -2.98 11.89 37.01
N SER A 254 -3.69 12.20 38.10
CA SER A 254 -4.90 13.05 38.07
C SER A 254 -4.61 14.45 37.53
N ASN A 255 -3.55 15.10 38.00
CA ASN A 255 -3.19 16.46 37.55
C ASN A 255 -2.76 16.49 36.07
N MET A 256 -2.09 15.44 35.61
CA MET A 256 -1.70 15.30 34.21
C MET A 256 -2.92 15.13 33.30
N ILE A 257 -3.94 14.35 33.71
CA ILE A 257 -5.20 14.22 32.94
C ILE A 257 -5.94 15.56 32.87
N LYS A 258 -5.99 16.30 33.98
CA LYS A 258 -6.58 17.65 34.03
C LYS A 258 -5.87 18.61 33.08
N PHE A 259 -4.54 18.68 33.15
CA PHE A 259 -3.75 19.49 32.22
C PHE A 259 -3.96 19.07 30.76
N ALA A 260 -3.88 17.76 30.48
CA ALA A 260 -4.06 17.24 29.13
C ALA A 260 -5.45 17.56 28.57
N SER A 261 -6.51 17.46 29.39
CA SER A 261 -7.88 17.77 28.96
C SER A 261 -8.02 19.23 28.49
N VAL A 262 -7.45 20.18 29.23
CA VAL A 262 -7.45 21.60 28.88
C VAL A 262 -6.57 21.86 27.67
N TRP A 263 -5.38 21.25 27.63
CA TRP A 263 -4.44 21.38 26.52
C TRP A 263 -5.04 20.93 25.17
N LEU A 264 -5.70 19.77 25.15
CA LEU A 264 -6.35 19.26 23.93
C LEU A 264 -7.48 20.20 23.46
N LEU A 265 -8.26 20.75 24.39
CA LEU A 265 -9.34 21.68 24.06
C LEU A 265 -8.79 23.00 23.51
N VAL A 266 -7.74 23.54 24.13
CA VAL A 266 -7.06 24.77 23.67
C VAL A 266 -6.47 24.55 22.26
N MET A 267 -5.87 23.39 21.99
CA MET A 267 -5.40 23.06 20.64
C MET A 267 -6.53 23.03 19.62
N ASP A 268 -7.64 22.34 19.91
CA ASP A 268 -8.78 22.27 18.98
C ASP A 268 -9.36 23.67 18.68
N MET A 269 -9.48 24.51 19.71
CA MET A 269 -9.90 25.91 19.55
C MET A 269 -8.89 26.74 18.74
N SER A 270 -7.60 26.48 18.90
CA SER A 270 -6.55 27.15 18.12
C SER A 270 -6.61 26.78 16.64
N ILE A 271 -6.89 25.51 16.34
CA ILE A 271 -7.12 25.02 14.98
C ILE A 271 -8.36 25.67 14.39
N LEU A 272 -9.47 25.75 15.14
CA LEU A 272 -10.68 26.46 14.71
C LEU A 272 -10.41 27.95 14.46
N ALA A 273 -9.63 28.61 15.32
CA ALA A 273 -9.26 30.01 15.12
C ALA A 273 -8.47 30.22 13.82
N TYR A 274 -7.57 29.29 13.49
CA TYR A 274 -6.79 29.31 12.25
C TYR A 274 -7.70 29.27 11.00
N PHE A 275 -8.84 28.58 11.04
CA PHE A 275 -9.81 28.60 9.92
C PHE A 275 -10.39 29.99 9.65
N PHE A 276 -10.66 30.78 10.69
CA PHE A 276 -11.25 32.11 10.53
C PHE A 276 -10.20 33.20 10.31
N ARG A 277 -9.00 33.01 10.87
CA ARG A 277 -7.86 33.92 10.73
C ARG A 277 -6.58 33.10 10.53
N PRO A 278 -6.24 32.77 9.27
CA PRO A 278 -5.02 32.04 8.96
C PRO A 278 -3.80 32.82 9.44
N ASN A 279 -2.87 32.13 10.09
CA ASN A 279 -1.58 32.68 10.49
C ASN A 279 -0.48 31.67 10.14
N ASP A 280 0.17 31.88 9.00
CA ASP A 280 1.12 30.92 8.44
C ASP A 280 2.52 30.99 9.07
N VAL A 281 2.76 31.98 9.93
CA VAL A 281 4.06 32.14 10.60
C VAL A 281 4.32 30.95 11.53
N GLY A 282 5.32 30.15 11.17
CA GLY A 282 5.74 28.99 11.98
C GLY A 282 4.77 27.79 11.90
N PHE A 283 3.95 27.68 10.85
CA PHE A 283 2.99 26.58 10.68
C PHE A 283 3.62 25.20 10.90
N GLY A 284 4.78 24.92 10.29
CA GLY A 284 5.47 23.64 10.44
C GLY A 284 5.80 23.28 11.90
N PHE A 285 6.21 24.28 12.70
CA PHE A 285 6.44 24.09 14.14
C PHE A 285 5.13 23.82 14.88
N GLY A 286 4.07 24.58 14.60
CA GLY A 286 2.75 24.36 15.19
C GLY A 286 2.19 22.97 14.87
N ALA A 287 2.24 22.57 13.59
CA ALA A 287 1.80 21.26 13.12
C ALA A 287 2.58 20.11 13.78
N PHE A 288 3.90 20.27 13.96
CA PHE A 288 4.72 19.31 14.70
C PHE A 288 4.25 19.13 16.15
N PHE A 289 3.94 20.22 16.87
CA PHE A 289 3.44 20.14 18.25
C PHE A 289 2.07 19.47 18.35
N VAL A 290 1.17 19.72 17.39
CA VAL A 290 -0.12 19.02 17.33
C VAL A 290 0.10 17.52 17.11
N LEU A 291 0.95 17.15 16.16
CA LEU A 291 1.28 15.76 15.87
C LEU A 291 1.95 15.07 17.08
N LEU A 292 2.89 15.74 17.73
CA LEU A 292 3.52 15.26 18.96
C LEU A 292 2.48 15.04 20.06
N THR A 293 1.53 15.96 20.21
CA THR A 293 0.47 15.83 21.22
C THR A 293 -0.46 14.66 20.91
N ILE A 294 -0.79 14.41 19.63
CA ILE A 294 -1.54 13.22 19.23
C ILE A 294 -0.79 11.95 19.64
N VAL A 295 0.51 11.87 19.34
CA VAL A 295 1.36 10.71 19.70
C VAL A 295 1.42 10.52 21.22
N LEU A 296 1.67 11.59 21.97
CA LEU A 296 1.70 11.54 23.44
C LEU A 296 0.34 11.09 24.00
N SER A 297 -0.76 11.61 23.45
CA SER A 297 -2.10 11.21 23.88
C SER A 297 -2.33 9.71 23.68
N LEU A 298 -1.78 9.09 22.62
CA LEU A 298 -1.89 7.65 22.36
C LEU A 298 -1.17 6.81 23.43
N ILE A 299 -0.03 7.28 23.92
CA ILE A 299 0.83 6.58 24.90
C ILE A 299 0.19 6.63 26.30
N PHE A 300 -0.37 7.77 26.70
CA PHE A 300 -1.03 7.92 28.00
C PHE A 300 -2.45 7.34 27.96
N LYS A 301 -2.60 6.05 28.28
CA LYS A 301 -3.92 5.43 28.53
C LYS A 301 -4.26 5.51 30.02
N SER A 302 -5.23 6.36 30.37
CA SER A 302 -5.93 6.31 31.66
C SER A 302 -7.25 5.56 31.54
N GLU A 303 -7.77 5.05 32.66
CA GLU A 303 -9.17 4.62 32.75
C GLU A 303 -10.07 5.84 32.96
N GLU A 304 -11.25 5.84 32.35
CA GLU A 304 -12.21 6.93 32.48
C GLU A 304 -12.80 6.91 33.90
N ASP A 305 -12.49 7.95 34.66
CA ASP A 305 -13.11 8.20 35.95
C ASP A 305 -14.41 8.97 35.72
N LYS A 306 -15.54 8.33 36.05
CA LYS A 306 -16.87 8.91 35.85
C LYS A 306 -17.20 10.01 36.85
N GLU A 307 -16.40 10.17 37.91
CA GLU A 307 -16.60 11.19 38.94
C GLU A 307 -15.79 12.48 38.64
N ASP A 308 -14.73 12.42 37.82
CA ASP A 308 -13.94 13.59 37.42
C ASP A 308 -14.33 14.12 36.03
N VAL A 309 -14.89 15.33 36.00
CA VAL A 309 -15.29 16.04 34.77
C VAL A 309 -14.14 16.15 33.77
N PHE A 310 -12.91 16.41 34.23
CA PHE A 310 -11.76 16.54 33.33
C PHE A 310 -11.36 15.21 32.69
N SER A 311 -11.55 14.10 33.41
CA SER A 311 -11.34 12.76 32.89
C SER A 311 -12.33 12.46 31.76
N ILE A 312 -13.62 12.76 31.96
CA ILE A 312 -14.66 12.63 30.93
C ILE A 312 -14.33 13.47 29.70
N ILE A 313 -13.93 14.74 29.89
CA ILE A 313 -13.57 15.64 28.79
C ILE A 313 -12.37 15.08 28.01
N TYR A 314 -11.31 14.67 28.70
CA TYR A 314 -10.12 14.11 28.09
C TYR A 314 -10.46 12.88 27.21
N HIS A 315 -11.26 11.95 27.75
CA HIS A 315 -11.65 10.73 27.04
C HIS A 315 -12.55 10.98 25.83
N LYS A 316 -13.33 12.07 25.82
CA LYS A 316 -14.18 12.46 24.68
C LYS A 316 -13.44 13.25 23.61
N ILE A 317 -12.51 14.12 24.00
CA ILE A 317 -11.79 15.01 23.07
C ILE A 317 -10.64 14.28 22.37
N ARG A 318 -9.90 13.43 23.10
CA ARG A 318 -8.75 12.68 22.57
C ARG A 318 -9.02 11.95 21.24
N PRO A 319 -10.14 11.23 21.05
CA PRO A 319 -10.50 10.61 19.78
C PRO A 319 -10.60 11.55 18.58
N ILE A 320 -10.92 12.83 18.80
CA ILE A 320 -11.22 13.81 17.74
C ILE A 320 -9.94 14.49 17.22
N GLN A 321 -8.85 14.45 18.00
CA GLN A 321 -7.59 15.14 17.70
C GLN A 321 -7.05 14.89 16.27
N PRO A 322 -7.04 13.65 15.73
CA PRO A 322 -6.57 13.43 14.35
C PRO A 322 -7.45 14.10 13.28
N ILE A 323 -8.75 14.27 13.55
CA ILE A 323 -9.68 14.95 12.63
C ILE A 323 -9.34 16.44 12.57
N PHE A 324 -9.16 17.09 13.73
CA PHE A 324 -8.76 18.50 13.81
C PHE A 324 -7.39 18.74 13.16
N PHE A 325 -6.43 17.84 13.32
CA PHE A 325 -5.14 17.97 12.66
C PHE A 325 -5.24 17.90 11.14
N ILE A 326 -6.05 17.00 10.58
CA ILE A 326 -6.28 16.96 9.13
C ILE A 326 -6.99 18.22 8.64
N LEU A 327 -7.98 18.70 9.40
CA LEU A 327 -8.66 19.95 9.11
C LEU A 327 -7.67 21.13 9.06
N LEU A 328 -6.72 21.19 9.99
CA LEU A 328 -5.64 22.19 9.99
C LEU A 328 -4.79 22.11 8.70
N LEU A 329 -4.38 20.91 8.28
CA LEU A 329 -3.59 20.71 7.06
C LEU A 329 -4.36 21.14 5.81
N ILE A 330 -5.65 20.81 5.72
CA ILE A 330 -6.52 21.23 4.60
C ILE A 330 -6.66 22.75 4.57
N ALA A 331 -6.86 23.38 5.74
CA ALA A 331 -6.99 24.83 5.86
C ALA A 331 -5.73 25.55 5.35
N HIS A 332 -4.55 25.05 5.70
CA HIS A 332 -3.28 25.64 5.29
C HIS A 332 -2.94 25.42 3.81
N ALA A 333 -3.18 24.22 3.29
CA ALA A 333 -2.82 23.90 1.90
C ALA A 333 -3.70 24.62 0.86
N HIS A 334 -4.84 25.18 1.27
CA HIS A 334 -5.87 25.78 0.40
C HIS A 334 -6.32 24.90 -0.79
N LYS A 335 -5.95 23.62 -0.80
CA LYS A 335 -6.23 22.63 -1.83
C LYS A 335 -6.57 21.30 -1.16
N PHE A 336 -7.66 20.70 -1.61
CA PHE A 336 -8.07 19.37 -1.15
C PHE A 336 -7.36 18.31 -1.99
N SER A 337 -6.31 17.70 -1.44
CA SER A 337 -5.60 16.60 -2.11
C SER A 337 -6.31 15.26 -1.88
N TYR A 338 -6.08 14.29 -2.79
CA TYR A 338 -6.54 12.92 -2.55
C TYR A 338 -6.01 12.37 -1.22
N GLY A 339 -4.75 12.65 -0.87
CA GLY A 339 -4.16 12.25 0.41
C GLY A 339 -4.97 12.74 1.61
N ALA A 340 -5.43 13.99 1.59
CA ALA A 340 -6.30 14.54 2.65
C ALA A 340 -7.64 13.81 2.74
N ALA A 341 -8.25 13.44 1.61
CA ALA A 341 -9.50 12.68 1.58
C ALA A 341 -9.37 11.30 2.24
N TYR A 342 -8.31 10.55 1.90
CA TYR A 342 -8.06 9.22 2.49
C TYR A 342 -7.66 9.31 3.96
N ALA A 343 -6.90 10.33 4.35
CA ALA A 343 -6.58 10.59 5.75
C ALA A 343 -7.86 10.86 6.55
N LEU A 344 -8.81 11.63 6.00
CA LEU A 344 -10.08 11.93 6.67
C LEU A 344 -10.92 10.66 6.85
N LEU A 345 -11.00 9.80 5.82
CA LEU A 345 -11.66 8.49 5.94
C LEU A 345 -11.03 7.62 7.03
N PHE A 346 -9.70 7.58 7.11
CA PHE A 346 -9.00 6.85 8.17
C PHE A 346 -9.29 7.44 9.55
N SER A 347 -9.24 8.77 9.70
CA SER A 347 -9.54 9.44 10.97
C SER A 347 -10.99 9.23 11.42
N ALA A 348 -11.94 9.15 10.49
CA ALA A 348 -13.31 8.77 10.81
C ALA A 348 -13.40 7.33 11.34
N ALA A 349 -12.73 6.37 10.70
CA ALA A 349 -12.67 4.99 11.20
C ALA A 349 -11.99 4.91 12.59
N TYR A 350 -10.89 5.63 12.77
CA TYR A 350 -10.20 5.75 14.05
C TYR A 350 -11.10 6.33 15.14
N PHE A 351 -11.86 7.38 14.83
CA PHE A 351 -12.80 7.98 15.78
C PHE A 351 -13.80 6.95 16.30
N PHE A 352 -14.44 6.19 15.42
CA PHE A 352 -15.37 5.12 15.82
C PHE A 352 -14.72 4.04 16.69
N TRP A 353 -13.45 3.72 16.43
CA TRP A 353 -12.70 2.78 17.27
C TRP A 353 -12.39 3.37 18.64
N ALA A 354 -11.93 4.62 18.68
CA ALA A 354 -11.53 5.30 19.90
C ALA A 354 -12.71 5.55 20.87
N ILE A 355 -13.94 5.67 20.37
CA ILE A 355 -15.16 5.68 21.18
C ILE A 355 -15.71 4.27 21.50
N ASN A 356 -14.91 3.22 21.29
CA ASN A 356 -15.23 1.80 21.52
C ASN A 356 -16.50 1.31 20.79
N LYS A 357 -16.86 1.91 19.64
CA LYS A 357 -18.00 1.45 18.81
C LYS A 357 -17.62 0.33 17.85
N ILE A 358 -16.36 0.28 17.43
CA ILE A 358 -15.80 -0.81 16.63
C ILE A 358 -14.55 -1.35 17.31
N ASN A 359 -14.22 -2.61 17.04
CA ASN A 359 -13.01 -3.24 17.57
C ASN A 359 -11.77 -2.99 16.69
N MET A 360 -10.59 -3.32 17.24
CA MET A 360 -9.30 -3.15 16.58
C MET A 360 -9.23 -3.91 15.25
N LYS A 361 -9.80 -5.12 15.20
CA LYS A 361 -9.88 -5.90 13.96
C LYS A 361 -10.60 -5.15 12.83
N THR A 362 -11.71 -4.52 13.16
CA THR A 362 -12.53 -3.76 12.21
C THR A 362 -11.80 -2.50 11.77
N LEU A 363 -11.18 -1.76 12.70
CA LEU A 363 -10.35 -0.59 12.38
C LEU A 363 -9.25 -0.95 11.40
N LEU A 364 -8.42 -1.95 11.72
CA LEU A 364 -7.30 -2.36 10.87
C LEU A 364 -7.78 -2.86 9.50
N THR A 365 -8.91 -3.57 9.44
CA THR A 365 -9.50 -4.02 8.16
C THR A 365 -9.92 -2.83 7.31
N PHE A 366 -10.58 -1.82 7.90
CA PHE A 366 -10.94 -0.59 7.18
C PHE A 366 -9.71 0.18 6.72
N THR A 367 -8.67 0.29 7.54
CA THR A 367 -7.40 0.90 7.14
C THR A 367 -6.83 0.23 5.89
N VAL A 368 -6.80 -1.10 5.86
CA VAL A 368 -6.32 -1.83 4.68
C VAL A 368 -7.16 -1.51 3.45
N VAL A 369 -8.49 -1.48 3.57
CA VAL A 369 -9.38 -1.13 2.45
C VAL A 369 -9.14 0.32 1.99
N ILE A 370 -9.06 1.28 2.90
CA ILE A 370 -8.85 2.70 2.57
C ILE A 370 -7.56 2.89 1.75
N TYR A 371 -6.47 2.20 2.09
CA TYR A 371 -5.18 2.41 1.42
C TYR A 371 -4.90 1.48 0.25
N PHE A 372 -5.36 0.22 0.31
CA PHE A 372 -4.96 -0.84 -0.63
C PHE A 372 -6.10 -1.40 -1.47
N PHE A 373 -7.35 -0.96 -1.29
CA PHE A 373 -8.44 -1.47 -2.12
C PHE A 373 -8.14 -1.25 -3.61
N PRO A 374 -8.45 -2.19 -4.51
CA PRO A 374 -8.11 -2.04 -5.92
C PRO A 374 -8.91 -0.88 -6.52
N VAL A 375 -8.27 -0.04 -7.34
CA VAL A 375 -8.89 1.12 -8.04
C VAL A 375 -9.35 2.27 -7.12
N PHE A 376 -9.82 2.00 -5.91
CA PHE A 376 -10.33 3.02 -4.99
C PHE A 376 -9.47 3.24 -3.75
N GLY A 377 -8.48 2.41 -3.48
CA GLY A 377 -7.56 2.60 -2.37
C GLY A 377 -6.56 3.71 -2.69
N TYR A 378 -6.05 4.41 -1.68
CA TYR A 378 -5.10 5.51 -1.89
C TYR A 378 -3.93 5.14 -2.82
N LEU A 379 -3.31 3.97 -2.63
CA LEU A 379 -2.14 3.53 -3.40
C LEU A 379 -2.47 3.11 -4.82
N SER A 380 -3.68 2.59 -5.04
CA SER A 380 -4.10 2.09 -6.34
C SER A 380 -4.84 3.14 -7.16
N ASN A 381 -5.40 4.19 -6.55
CA ASN A 381 -6.34 5.10 -7.19
C ASN A 381 -5.79 5.67 -8.52
N PRO A 382 -6.35 5.30 -9.68
CA PRO A 382 -5.87 5.75 -10.98
C PRO A 382 -5.82 7.27 -11.11
N TYR A 383 -6.76 8.00 -10.51
CA TYR A 383 -6.80 9.46 -10.55
C TYR A 383 -5.64 10.09 -9.79
N ARG A 384 -5.25 9.48 -8.65
CA ARG A 384 -4.03 9.87 -7.93
C ARG A 384 -2.79 9.55 -8.76
N LEU A 385 -2.80 8.44 -9.49
CA LEU A 385 -1.71 8.03 -10.37
C LEU A 385 -1.64 8.84 -11.68
N GLY A 386 -2.46 9.90 -11.82
CA GLY A 386 -2.42 10.84 -12.95
C GLY A 386 -3.54 10.67 -13.99
N ALA A 387 -4.50 9.76 -13.77
CA ALA A 387 -5.67 9.64 -14.63
C ALA A 387 -6.61 10.85 -14.47
N GLU A 388 -7.05 11.45 -15.57
CA GLU A 388 -7.98 12.59 -15.55
C GLU A 388 -9.42 12.20 -15.93
N ASN A 389 -9.59 11.04 -16.58
CA ASN A 389 -10.90 10.57 -17.04
C ASN A 389 -10.98 9.04 -17.07
N LEU A 390 -12.20 8.52 -17.17
CA LEU A 390 -12.50 7.08 -17.21
C LEU A 390 -11.78 6.31 -18.32
N LYS A 391 -11.52 6.94 -19.46
CA LYS A 391 -10.78 6.30 -20.56
C LYS A 391 -9.33 6.05 -20.15
N MET A 392 -8.69 7.05 -19.53
CA MET A 392 -7.33 6.95 -19.01
C MET A 392 -7.24 5.97 -17.84
N VAL A 393 -8.29 5.86 -17.01
CA VAL A 393 -8.39 4.78 -16.01
C VAL A 393 -8.32 3.41 -16.68
N GLY A 394 -9.08 3.17 -17.75
CA GLY A 394 -9.06 1.92 -18.50
C GLY A 394 -7.70 1.60 -19.11
N GLU A 395 -7.05 2.59 -19.71
CA GLU A 395 -5.70 2.46 -20.29
C GLU A 395 -4.65 2.17 -19.21
N LEU A 396 -4.70 2.86 -18.06
CA LEU A 396 -3.76 2.65 -16.96
C LEU A 396 -3.93 1.26 -16.33
N VAL A 397 -5.17 0.80 -16.12
CA VAL A 397 -5.47 -0.52 -15.56
C VAL A 397 -5.03 -1.65 -16.51
N THR A 398 -5.05 -1.41 -17.82
CA THR A 398 -4.69 -2.41 -18.83
C THR A 398 -3.28 -2.22 -19.41
N ASP A 399 -2.50 -1.29 -18.87
CA ASP A 399 -1.14 -1.03 -19.33
C ASP A 399 -0.25 -2.26 -19.14
N ARG A 400 0.59 -2.52 -20.14
CA ARG A 400 1.51 -3.66 -20.21
C ARG A 400 2.98 -3.22 -20.16
N ASN A 401 3.24 -1.92 -20.19
CA ASN A 401 4.60 -1.39 -20.11
C ASN A 401 5.18 -1.61 -18.71
N LYS A 402 6.51 -1.64 -18.60
CA LYS A 402 7.20 -1.77 -17.30
C LYS A 402 6.91 -0.53 -16.44
N SER A 403 6.19 -0.69 -15.34
CA SER A 403 5.97 0.32 -14.32
C SER A 403 7.07 0.21 -13.26
N ASN A 404 7.72 1.32 -12.93
CA ASN A 404 8.72 1.41 -11.86
C ASN A 404 8.09 1.65 -10.47
N THR A 405 6.79 1.40 -10.36
CA THR A 405 5.93 1.83 -9.24
C THR A 405 6.24 1.22 -7.86
N PHE A 406 7.22 0.31 -7.75
CA PHE A 406 7.68 -0.24 -6.48
C PHE A 406 9.21 -0.09 -6.30
N TYR A 407 9.75 1.10 -6.54
CA TYR A 407 11.03 1.46 -5.94
C TYR A 407 10.84 1.67 -4.43
N VAL A 408 11.38 0.79 -3.60
CA VAL A 408 11.26 0.85 -2.12
C VAL A 408 11.79 2.19 -1.56
N GLY A 409 12.73 2.84 -2.24
CA GLY A 409 13.21 4.18 -1.89
C GLY A 409 12.11 5.26 -1.97
N TYR A 410 11.09 5.09 -2.81
CA TYR A 410 9.96 6.03 -2.93
C TYR A 410 8.99 5.93 -1.74
N TYR A 411 8.92 4.81 -1.02
CA TYR A 411 8.13 4.74 0.21
C TYR A 411 8.76 5.52 1.37
N TRP A 412 10.07 5.78 1.30
CA TRP A 412 10.74 6.70 2.23
C TRP A 412 10.46 8.18 1.90
N SER A 413 10.10 8.52 0.66
CA SER A 413 9.65 9.89 0.30
C SER A 413 8.26 10.21 0.89
N LEU A 414 7.48 9.18 1.25
CA LEU A 414 6.19 9.29 1.95
C LEU A 414 6.29 9.93 3.35
N LEU A 415 7.52 10.07 3.89
CA LEU A 415 7.83 10.85 5.09
C LEU A 415 8.05 12.36 4.81
N GLY A 416 7.74 12.84 3.60
CA GLY A 416 7.76 14.26 3.24
C GLY A 416 9.15 14.82 2.92
N LEU A 417 10.07 14.00 2.41
CA LEU A 417 11.43 14.43 2.06
C LEU A 417 11.68 14.58 0.55
N GLN A 418 10.63 14.59 -0.27
CA GLN A 418 10.78 14.93 -1.69
C GLN A 418 9.54 15.65 -2.19
N ASP A 419 9.79 16.75 -2.91
CA ASP A 419 8.81 17.61 -3.58
C ASP A 419 7.93 16.78 -4.52
N ASP A 420 6.71 17.29 -4.79
CA ASP A 420 5.59 16.62 -5.48
C ASP A 420 5.85 16.37 -6.99
N GLY A 421 7.06 15.94 -7.34
CA GLY A 421 7.52 15.66 -8.68
C GLY A 421 6.74 14.51 -9.32
N GLU A 422 6.40 14.72 -10.59
CA GLU A 422 5.59 13.89 -11.46
C GLU A 422 5.71 12.37 -11.20
N TYR A 423 4.56 11.74 -11.02
CA TYR A 423 4.43 10.32 -10.77
C TYR A 423 5.03 9.49 -11.94
N GLU A 424 6.10 8.72 -11.68
CA GLU A 424 6.72 7.73 -12.60
C GLU A 424 5.82 6.50 -12.90
N GLY A 425 4.52 6.57 -12.60
CA GLY A 425 3.52 5.54 -12.88
C GLY A 425 2.69 5.77 -14.14
N VAL A 426 2.86 6.92 -14.81
CA VAL A 426 2.16 7.25 -16.05
C VAL A 426 2.91 6.58 -17.22
N PRO A 427 2.23 5.88 -18.14
CA PRO A 427 2.89 5.31 -19.32
C PRO A 427 3.74 6.37 -20.02
N LEU A 428 4.96 6.02 -20.45
CA LEU A 428 5.90 6.95 -21.11
C LEU A 428 5.24 7.70 -22.29
N SER A 429 4.29 7.05 -22.98
CA SER A 429 3.54 7.68 -24.07
C SER A 429 2.62 8.81 -23.62
N TRP A 430 2.03 8.71 -22.43
CA TRP A 430 1.19 9.74 -21.85
C TRP A 430 1.99 10.88 -21.24
N GLN A 431 3.17 10.58 -20.68
CA GLN A 431 4.09 11.62 -20.24
C GLN A 431 4.58 12.45 -21.43
N ALA A 432 4.95 11.79 -22.54
CA ALA A 432 5.24 12.44 -23.82
C ALA A 432 4.04 13.26 -24.34
N ALA A 433 2.81 12.73 -24.23
CA ALA A 433 1.60 13.41 -24.68
C ALA A 433 1.19 14.63 -23.84
N LYS A 434 1.68 14.75 -22.59
CA LYS A 434 1.49 15.90 -21.69
C LYS A 434 2.76 16.75 -21.52
N PHE A 435 3.82 16.42 -22.25
CA PHE A 435 5.07 17.16 -22.22
C PHE A 435 4.83 18.61 -22.63
N VAL A 436 5.52 19.54 -21.97
CA VAL A 436 5.57 20.95 -22.34
C VAL A 436 6.99 21.44 -22.11
N ASN A 437 7.55 22.15 -23.09
CA ASN A 437 8.81 22.84 -22.91
C ASN A 437 8.87 24.07 -23.83
N THR A 438 9.57 25.11 -23.37
CA THR A 438 9.90 26.28 -24.20
C THR A 438 11.38 26.25 -24.53
N VAL A 439 11.71 26.28 -25.82
CA VAL A 439 13.08 26.21 -26.34
C VAL A 439 13.35 27.46 -27.15
N ILE A 440 14.42 28.19 -26.83
CA ILE A 440 14.91 29.29 -27.66
C ILE A 440 16.09 28.76 -28.48
N LEU A 441 16.05 28.88 -29.80
CA LEU A 441 17.16 28.52 -30.69
C LEU A 441 17.72 29.78 -31.34
N SER A 442 18.99 30.09 -31.07
CA SER A 442 19.73 31.15 -31.78
C SER A 442 20.49 30.58 -33.00
N ALA A 443 21.21 31.44 -33.72
CA ALA A 443 21.93 31.05 -34.93
C ALA A 443 22.91 29.89 -34.69
N ASN A 444 22.80 28.81 -35.49
CA ASN A 444 23.63 27.60 -35.40
C ASN A 444 23.57 26.85 -34.06
N GLU A 445 22.55 27.09 -33.23
CA GLU A 445 22.34 26.32 -32.01
C GLU A 445 21.53 25.05 -32.25
N SER A 446 21.83 24.04 -31.44
CA SER A 446 21.04 22.82 -31.30
C SER A 446 20.65 22.57 -29.85
N LYS A 447 19.41 22.18 -29.61
CA LYS A 447 18.88 21.85 -28.28
C LYS A 447 18.09 20.54 -28.32
N THR A 448 18.09 19.83 -27.20
CA THR A 448 17.26 18.64 -26.99
C THR A 448 16.00 19.01 -26.22
N SER A 449 14.88 18.38 -26.59
CA SER A 449 13.58 18.54 -25.94
C SER A 449 12.78 17.24 -26.07
N GLY A 450 11.70 17.10 -25.31
CA GLY A 450 10.90 15.87 -25.23
C GLY A 450 11.31 14.97 -24.05
N PHE A 451 10.80 13.74 -24.05
CA PHE A 451 11.09 12.75 -23.02
C PHE A 451 12.45 12.07 -23.24
N PHE A 452 13.22 11.92 -22.14
CA PHE A 452 14.54 11.28 -22.14
C PHE A 452 14.47 9.98 -21.33
N TYR A 453 14.89 8.86 -21.91
CA TYR A 453 14.97 7.60 -21.18
C TYR A 453 16.21 6.81 -21.56
N GLU A 454 16.73 6.03 -20.61
CA GLU A 454 17.89 5.18 -20.78
C GLU A 454 17.48 3.90 -21.52
N ASN A 455 18.22 3.52 -22.56
CA ASN A 455 18.02 2.25 -23.22
C ASN A 455 18.70 1.10 -22.45
N ASN A 456 18.47 -0.15 -22.87
CA ASN A 456 19.10 -1.33 -22.24
C ASN A 456 20.64 -1.38 -22.35
N HIS A 457 21.28 -0.41 -23.01
CA HIS A 457 22.71 -0.29 -23.19
C HIS A 457 23.33 0.89 -22.43
N GLY A 458 22.53 1.63 -21.66
CA GLY A 458 23.00 2.77 -20.86
C GLY A 458 23.13 4.08 -21.64
N ASP A 459 22.66 4.13 -22.89
CA ASP A 459 22.66 5.37 -23.68
C ASP A 459 21.35 6.13 -23.47
N TYR A 460 21.44 7.45 -23.29
CA TYR A 460 20.29 8.34 -23.30
C TYR A 460 19.68 8.40 -24.70
N ILE A 461 18.42 7.96 -24.83
CA ILE A 461 17.61 8.20 -26.03
C ILE A 461 16.81 9.47 -25.81
N TYR A 462 16.97 10.43 -26.73
CA TYR A 462 16.26 11.70 -26.76
C TYR A 462 15.12 11.67 -27.78
N ASP A 463 13.94 12.18 -27.41
CA ASP A 463 12.77 12.18 -28.29
C ASP A 463 12.84 13.23 -29.41
N LEU A 464 13.28 14.47 -29.12
CA LEU A 464 13.42 15.55 -30.10
C LEU A 464 14.79 16.23 -29.98
N HIS A 465 15.53 16.28 -31.08
CA HIS A 465 16.73 17.11 -31.23
C HIS A 465 16.46 18.20 -32.27
N LEU A 466 16.42 19.45 -31.82
CA LEU A 466 16.14 20.61 -32.64
C LEU A 466 17.43 21.34 -33.01
N ALA A 467 17.56 21.73 -34.27
CA ALA A 467 18.69 22.53 -34.75
C ALA A 467 18.18 23.64 -35.69
N ASN A 468 18.68 24.86 -35.50
CA ASN A 468 18.48 25.93 -36.45
C ASN A 468 19.59 25.86 -37.53
N ASN A 469 19.19 25.62 -38.77
CA ASN A 469 20.11 25.63 -39.92
C ASN A 469 19.72 26.75 -40.87
N LYS A 470 20.30 27.94 -40.65
CA LYS A 470 20.13 29.12 -41.50
C LYS A 470 18.65 29.46 -41.79
N GLY A 471 17.83 29.49 -40.73
CA GLY A 471 16.42 29.84 -40.83
C GLY A 471 15.46 28.72 -41.16
N THR A 472 15.95 27.47 -41.13
CA THR A 472 15.14 26.25 -41.15
C THR A 472 15.27 25.55 -39.80
N ILE A 473 14.13 25.20 -39.18
CA ILE A 473 14.12 24.39 -37.96
C ILE A 473 14.14 22.91 -38.37
N LYS A 474 15.25 22.24 -38.08
CA LYS A 474 15.40 20.79 -38.27
C LYS A 474 15.10 20.07 -36.97
N VAL A 475 14.20 19.10 -37.00
CA VAL A 475 13.89 18.24 -35.86
C VAL A 475 14.27 16.81 -36.20
N THR A 476 15.18 16.25 -35.42
CA THR A 476 15.59 14.85 -35.51
C THR A 476 14.98 14.06 -34.36
N THR A 477 14.41 12.88 -34.63
CA THR A 477 13.84 12.01 -33.60
C THR A 477 14.58 10.67 -33.55
N GLY A 478 14.89 10.18 -32.33
CA GLY A 478 15.48 8.86 -32.11
C GLY A 478 16.97 8.74 -32.50
N SER A 479 17.55 7.54 -32.28
CA SER A 479 18.96 7.23 -32.55
C SER A 479 19.14 6.04 -33.51
N GLY A 480 20.29 5.97 -34.17
CA GLY A 480 20.66 4.87 -35.07
C GLY A 480 19.72 4.69 -36.27
N LYS A 481 19.26 3.45 -36.51
CA LYS A 481 18.39 3.09 -37.66
C LYS A 481 16.95 3.62 -37.57
N ALA A 482 16.53 4.15 -36.41
CA ALA A 482 15.19 4.72 -36.19
C ALA A 482 15.14 6.25 -36.35
N LYS A 483 16.26 6.87 -36.76
CA LYS A 483 16.38 8.32 -36.95
C LYS A 483 15.40 8.80 -38.02
N LYS A 484 14.53 9.76 -37.66
CA LYS A 484 13.70 10.51 -38.63
C LYS A 484 14.05 11.98 -38.55
N GLU A 485 14.05 12.65 -39.70
CA GLU A 485 14.35 14.07 -39.80
C GLU A 485 13.15 14.81 -40.40
N PHE A 486 12.75 15.89 -39.73
CA PHE A 486 11.68 16.80 -40.14
C PHE A 486 12.29 18.19 -40.33
N GLN A 487 11.84 18.92 -41.35
CA GLN A 487 12.30 20.28 -41.63
C GLN A 487 11.09 21.21 -41.72
N PHE A 488 11.14 22.30 -40.97
CA PHE A 488 10.11 23.33 -40.94
C PHE A 488 10.70 24.65 -41.43
N MET A 489 10.01 25.29 -42.37
CA MET A 489 10.44 26.51 -43.05
C MET A 489 9.22 27.34 -43.46
N ASP A 490 9.44 28.46 -44.17
CA ASP A 490 8.40 29.38 -44.64
C ASP A 490 7.55 29.99 -43.50
N PHE A 491 8.18 30.34 -42.38
CA PHE A 491 7.47 30.84 -41.18
C PHE A 491 6.69 32.12 -41.43
N GLY A 492 7.19 33.03 -42.29
CA GLY A 492 6.45 34.23 -42.68
C GLY A 492 5.12 33.92 -43.37
N ARG A 493 5.06 32.87 -44.21
CA ARG A 493 3.80 32.44 -44.83
C ARG A 493 2.84 31.87 -43.79
N THR A 494 3.36 31.10 -42.83
CA THR A 494 2.58 30.56 -41.70
C THR A 494 2.00 31.67 -40.83
N TYR A 495 2.78 32.71 -40.54
CA TYR A 495 2.33 33.91 -39.83
C TYR A 495 1.15 34.56 -40.56
N TYR A 496 1.32 35.00 -41.81
CA TYR A 496 0.24 35.69 -42.54
C TYR A 496 -1.02 34.84 -42.75
N LYS A 497 -0.86 33.51 -42.80
CA LYS A 497 -1.99 32.57 -42.91
C LYS A 497 -2.82 32.53 -41.62
N TYR A 498 -2.18 32.56 -40.46
CA TYR A 498 -2.83 32.32 -39.17
C TYR A 498 -3.00 33.58 -38.31
N GLU A 499 -2.40 34.71 -38.67
CA GLU A 499 -2.54 36.00 -37.98
C GLU A 499 -4.00 36.49 -37.92
N LYS A 500 -4.82 36.14 -38.92
CA LYS A 500 -6.25 36.51 -38.94
C LYS A 500 -7.11 35.68 -37.97
N LEU A 501 -6.56 34.64 -37.35
CA LEU A 501 -7.28 33.79 -36.41
C LEU A 501 -7.37 34.45 -35.03
N LYS A 502 -8.48 34.21 -34.31
CA LYS A 502 -8.68 34.72 -32.95
C LYS A 502 -7.56 34.27 -32.01
N LYS A 503 -7.09 35.18 -31.14
CA LYS A 503 -5.98 34.96 -30.20
C LYS A 503 -6.32 34.05 -29.01
N SER A 504 -7.59 33.68 -28.81
CA SER A 504 -8.11 33.22 -27.53
C SER A 504 -8.40 31.72 -27.39
N ASP A 505 -8.27 30.90 -28.45
CA ASP A 505 -8.28 29.42 -28.41
C ASP A 505 -8.40 28.86 -29.84
N ASN A 506 -7.37 29.04 -30.69
CA ASN A 506 -7.33 28.40 -31.99
C ASN A 506 -6.29 27.27 -31.99
N GLN A 507 -6.65 26.11 -32.54
CA GLN A 507 -5.74 24.98 -32.74
C GLN A 507 -4.56 25.27 -33.67
N LYS A 508 -4.50 26.43 -34.32
CA LYS A 508 -3.36 26.89 -35.14
C LYS A 508 -2.66 28.14 -34.58
N ARG A 509 -3.26 28.79 -33.58
CA ARG A 509 -2.73 30.02 -32.95
C ARG A 509 -3.24 30.19 -31.53
N TYR A 510 -2.32 30.48 -30.62
CA TYR A 510 -2.65 31.00 -29.30
C TYR A 510 -1.73 32.17 -28.93
N LYS A 511 -2.30 33.33 -28.62
CA LYS A 511 -1.54 34.59 -28.49
C LYS A 511 -0.63 34.83 -29.72
N ASN A 512 0.68 34.96 -29.50
CA ASN A 512 1.69 35.14 -30.54
C ASN A 512 2.37 33.82 -30.94
N PHE A 513 1.89 32.68 -30.45
CA PHE A 513 2.39 31.35 -30.82
C PHE A 513 1.57 30.77 -31.96
N TYR A 514 2.22 30.36 -33.05
CA TYR A 514 1.59 29.79 -34.24
C TYR A 514 2.11 28.40 -34.51
N GLU A 515 1.23 27.48 -34.92
CA GLU A 515 1.62 26.11 -35.26
C GLU A 515 2.50 26.10 -36.51
N VAL A 516 3.75 25.65 -36.35
CA VAL A 516 4.71 25.51 -37.45
C VAL A 516 4.91 24.05 -37.88
N GLY A 517 4.52 23.09 -37.05
CA GLY A 517 4.57 21.69 -37.42
C GLY A 517 4.21 20.71 -36.30
N THR A 518 4.12 19.44 -36.69
CA THR A 518 3.85 18.33 -35.79
C THR A 518 4.86 17.21 -36.07
N VAL A 519 5.43 16.65 -35.02
CA VAL A 519 6.45 15.59 -35.09
C VAL A 519 5.93 14.38 -34.32
N THR A 520 5.90 13.21 -34.96
CA THR A 520 5.46 11.97 -34.31
C THR A 520 6.66 11.05 -34.06
N THR A 521 6.91 10.75 -32.78
CA THR A 521 7.94 9.83 -32.31
C THR A 521 7.35 8.46 -31.97
N LYS A 522 8.16 7.56 -31.41
CA LYS A 522 7.68 6.27 -30.87
C LYS A 522 6.85 6.45 -29.59
N LEU A 523 7.14 7.48 -28.80
CA LEU A 523 6.48 7.73 -27.52
C LEU A 523 5.22 8.58 -27.68
N GLY A 524 5.21 9.56 -28.60
CA GLY A 524 4.03 10.39 -28.78
C GLY A 524 4.15 11.38 -29.93
N THR A 525 3.12 12.19 -30.09
CA THR A 525 3.08 13.26 -31.09
C THR A 525 3.28 14.60 -30.39
N TYR A 526 4.21 15.40 -30.90
CA TYR A 526 4.56 16.71 -30.38
C TYR A 526 4.18 17.80 -31.38
N ASN A 527 3.53 18.84 -30.90
CA ASN A 527 3.20 20.04 -31.64
C ASN A 527 4.27 21.11 -31.39
N LEU A 528 4.73 21.75 -32.46
CA LEU A 528 5.71 22.82 -32.43
C LEU A 528 5.03 24.13 -32.79
N TYR A 529 5.12 25.08 -31.87
CA TYR A 529 4.58 26.43 -32.03
C TYR A 529 5.71 27.44 -31.94
N LEU A 530 5.79 28.35 -32.91
CA LEU A 530 6.79 29.42 -32.93
C LEU A 530 6.15 30.74 -32.49
N GLU A 531 6.80 31.44 -31.56
CA GLU A 531 6.45 32.81 -31.23
C GLU A 531 6.81 33.73 -32.40
N MET A 532 5.82 34.45 -32.93
CA MET A 532 6.03 35.40 -34.02
C MET A 532 5.17 36.65 -33.79
N ASP A 533 5.74 37.82 -34.03
CA ASP A 533 5.03 39.06 -34.25
C ASP A 533 5.49 39.70 -35.57
N GLN A 534 4.91 40.84 -35.94
CA GLN A 534 5.22 41.48 -37.21
C GLN A 534 6.72 41.84 -37.31
N ASP A 535 7.28 42.38 -36.22
CA ASP A 535 8.70 42.78 -36.17
C ASP A 535 9.61 41.57 -36.36
N TRP A 536 9.33 40.46 -35.67
CA TRP A 536 10.07 39.21 -35.83
C TRP A 536 10.00 38.66 -37.26
N VAL A 537 8.83 38.73 -37.91
CA VAL A 537 8.65 38.25 -39.29
C VAL A 537 9.40 39.12 -40.29
N ASP A 538 9.39 40.44 -40.10
CA ASP A 538 10.10 41.37 -40.96
C ASP A 538 11.62 41.14 -40.85
N ASP A 539 12.13 40.89 -39.65
CA ASP A 539 13.55 40.58 -39.44
C ASP A 539 13.93 39.19 -39.94
N TYR A 540 13.06 38.18 -39.78
CA TYR A 540 13.23 36.86 -40.37
C TYR A 540 13.31 36.93 -41.91
N GLN A 541 12.51 37.79 -42.55
CA GLN A 541 12.53 37.96 -44.01
C GLN A 541 13.78 38.67 -44.51
N LYS A 542 14.35 39.59 -43.71
CA LYS A 542 15.61 40.28 -44.04
C LYS A 542 16.81 39.36 -43.87
N ASP A 543 16.90 38.71 -42.71
CA ASP A 543 17.99 37.79 -42.39
C ASP A 543 17.51 36.68 -41.42
N PRO A 544 17.18 35.50 -41.95
CA PRO A 544 16.75 34.35 -41.14
C PRO A 544 17.81 33.85 -40.14
N THR A 545 19.07 34.26 -40.30
CA THR A 545 20.18 33.85 -39.42
C THR A 545 20.34 34.72 -38.18
N ASN A 546 19.71 35.90 -38.14
CA ASN A 546 19.88 36.89 -37.06
C ASN A 546 18.61 37.06 -36.20
N VAL A 547 17.76 36.04 -36.13
CA VAL A 547 16.55 36.01 -35.29
C VAL A 547 16.57 34.81 -34.34
N ASP A 548 16.01 35.00 -33.15
CA ASP A 548 15.83 33.94 -32.16
C ASP A 548 14.50 33.22 -32.40
N TYR A 549 14.54 31.88 -32.41
CA TYR A 549 13.36 31.06 -32.60
C TYR A 549 12.87 30.54 -31.25
N ARG A 550 11.86 31.21 -30.66
CA ARG A 550 11.22 30.72 -29.43
C ARG A 550 10.10 29.74 -29.74
N LEU A 551 10.37 28.48 -29.48
CA LEU A 551 9.45 27.37 -29.68
C LEU A 551 8.75 26.97 -28.39
N LEU A 552 7.43 26.89 -28.43
CA LEU A 552 6.62 26.15 -27.47
C LEU A 552 6.38 24.74 -28.05
N ILE A 553 6.87 23.72 -27.36
CA ILE A 553 6.78 22.32 -27.76
C ILE A 553 5.89 21.61 -26.75
N PHE A 554 4.84 20.95 -27.21
CA PHE A 554 3.94 20.22 -26.32
C PHE A 554 3.33 18.98 -26.94
N GLY A 555 2.95 18.01 -26.12
CA GLY A 555 2.33 16.77 -26.57
C GLY A 555 0.89 16.95 -27.08
N ASP A 556 0.42 15.98 -27.87
CA ASP A 556 -0.87 16.00 -28.58
C ASP A 556 -2.13 15.98 -27.70
N LYS A 557 -1.98 15.81 -26.38
CA LYS A 557 -3.10 15.87 -25.43
C LYS A 557 -3.29 17.23 -24.78
N LEU A 558 -2.40 18.18 -25.02
CA LEU A 558 -2.54 19.54 -24.52
C LEU A 558 -3.05 20.46 -25.62
N THR A 559 -3.95 21.36 -25.24
CA THR A 559 -4.28 22.52 -26.07
C THR A 559 -3.13 23.53 -26.04
N PRO A 560 -2.99 24.40 -27.07
CA PRO A 560 -1.97 25.45 -27.07
C PRO A 560 -2.07 26.39 -25.85
N LYS A 561 -3.30 26.60 -25.36
CA LYS A 561 -3.57 27.38 -24.14
C LYS A 561 -3.02 26.71 -22.89
N GLU A 562 -3.36 25.45 -22.65
CA GLU A 562 -2.87 24.69 -21.50
C GLU A 562 -1.35 24.55 -21.52
N ALA A 563 -0.77 24.32 -22.70
CA ALA A 563 0.67 24.25 -22.87
C ALA A 563 1.34 25.59 -22.54
N TYR A 564 0.79 26.71 -23.01
CA TYR A 564 1.29 28.04 -22.67
C TYR A 564 1.16 28.33 -21.17
N GLU A 565 -0.01 28.05 -20.57
CA GLU A 565 -0.21 28.27 -19.14
C GLU A 565 0.78 27.46 -18.31
N ARG A 566 1.04 26.18 -18.66
CA ARG A 566 2.05 25.36 -17.97
C ARG A 566 3.49 25.83 -18.18
N ALA A 567 3.81 26.32 -19.37
CA ALA A 567 5.16 26.80 -19.69
C ALA A 567 5.50 28.13 -18.99
N TYR A 568 4.49 28.96 -18.69
CA TYR A 568 4.66 30.32 -18.19
C TYR A 568 4.07 30.56 -16.78
N HIS A 569 3.38 29.58 -16.18
CA HIS A 569 3.04 29.55 -14.75
C HIS A 569 3.97 28.58 -14.00
N TYR A 570 5.17 29.06 -13.72
CA TYR A 570 5.95 28.68 -12.54
C TYR A 570 6.33 29.97 -11.80
#